data_AF-A0AAD7VZA9-F1
#
_entry.id   AF-A0AAD7VZA9-F1
#
_cell.length_a   1.000
_cell.length_b   1.000
_cell.length_c   1.000
_cell.angle_alpha   90.00
_cell.angle_beta   90.00
_cell.angle_gamma   90.00
#
_symmetry.space_group_name_H-M   'P 1'
#
loop_
_entity.id
_entity.type
_entity.pdbx_description
1 polymer ?
#
loop_
_entity_poly.entity_id
_entity_poly.type
_entity_poly.pdbx_seq_one_letter_code
_entity_poly.pdbx_strand_id
1 'polypeptide(L)'
;MMVLYIICFQLVIQAGLFHGGELLCKMVTSNKVSMGSEPLCDQKLEFDISVGDLPHMARLCFALYAVIKKSKKPAPQRRREGCPIAMTLPTA
;
A
#
# COMPACT_ATOMS: atom_id res chain seq x y z
N MET A 1 21.29 -8.05 -14.59
CA MET A 1 19.82 -8.11 -14.84
C MET A 1 18.99 -7.94 -13.57
N MET A 2 19.36 -8.58 -12.44
CA MET A 2 18.61 -8.46 -11.17
C MET A 2 18.64 -7.05 -10.54
N VAL A 3 19.79 -6.36 -10.64
CA VAL A 3 19.92 -4.96 -10.17
C VAL A 3 19.00 -4.02 -10.96
N LEU A 4 18.95 -4.14 -12.29
CA LEU A 4 18.05 -3.35 -13.15
C LEU A 4 16.56 -3.56 -12.80
N TYR A 5 16.19 -4.78 -12.39
CA TYR A 5 14.84 -5.09 -11.92
C TYR A 5 14.52 -4.44 -10.57
N ILE A 6 15.51 -4.36 -9.67
CA ILE A 6 15.39 -3.70 -8.37
C ILE A 6 15.21 -2.18 -8.53
N ILE A 7 15.94 -1.54 -9.45
CA ILE A 7 15.78 -0.09 -9.74
C ILE A 7 14.52 0.26 -10.54
N CYS A 8 13.82 -0.72 -11.12
CA CYS A 8 12.68 -0.49 -12.00
C CYS A 8 11.30 -0.78 -11.38
N PHE A 9 11.22 -1.29 -10.15
CA PHE A 9 9.92 -1.49 -9.51
C PHE A 9 9.51 -0.26 -8.70
N GLN A 10 8.26 0.16 -8.89
CA GLN A 10 7.67 1.25 -8.13
C GLN A 10 6.81 0.64 -7.03
N LEU A 11 7.00 1.03 -5.78
CA LEU A 11 6.11 0.64 -4.70
C LEU A 11 5.01 1.66 -4.48
N VAL A 12 3.86 1.15 -4.05
CA VAL A 12 2.71 1.92 -3.59
C VAL A 12 2.25 1.30 -2.28
N ILE A 13 2.06 2.13 -1.26
CA ILE A 13 1.48 1.73 0.01
C ILE A 13 0.01 2.14 -0.03
N GLN A 14 -0.87 1.22 0.34
CA GLN A 14 -2.27 1.53 0.57
C GLN A 14 -2.56 1.27 2.04
N ALA A 15 -3.10 2.25 2.76
CA ALA A 15 -3.37 2.16 4.18
C ALA A 15 -4.81 2.55 4.50
N GLY A 16 -5.38 1.93 5.53
CA GLY A 16 -6.72 2.20 6.02
C GLY A 16 -6.81 1.95 7.53
N LEU A 17 -7.73 2.66 8.17
CA LEU A 17 -8.03 2.51 9.60
C LEU A 17 -9.27 1.64 9.76
N PHE A 18 -9.18 0.63 10.61
CA PHE A 18 -10.24 -0.35 10.82
C PHE A 18 -10.64 -0.43 12.29
N HIS A 19 -11.91 -0.72 12.52
CA HIS A 19 -12.40 -1.15 13.83
C HIS A 19 -13.15 -2.46 13.65
N GLY A 20 -12.65 -3.53 14.27
CA GLY A 20 -13.11 -4.88 13.94
C GLY A 20 -12.87 -5.20 12.46
N GLY A 21 -13.97 -5.38 11.71
CA GLY A 21 -13.96 -5.63 10.27
C GLY A 21 -14.35 -4.43 9.40
N GLU A 22 -14.70 -3.29 10.01
CA GLU A 22 -15.21 -2.12 9.30
C GLU A 22 -14.12 -1.07 9.08
N LEU A 23 -14.17 -0.41 7.92
CA LEU A 23 -13.26 0.66 7.55
C LEU A 23 -13.79 2.00 8.10
N LEU A 24 -12.99 2.68 8.92
CA LEU A 24 -13.37 3.90 9.63
C LEU A 24 -13.36 5.16 8.73
N CYS A 25 -12.50 5.17 7.71
CA CYS A 25 -12.37 6.30 6.79
C CYS A 25 -11.92 5.82 5.42
N LYS A 26 -11.97 6.70 4.41
CA LYS A 26 -11.48 6.34 3.07
C LYS A 26 -10.03 5.85 3.13
N MET A 27 -9.77 4.78 2.40
CA MET A 27 -8.43 4.21 2.27
C MET A 27 -7.50 5.21 1.54
N VAL A 28 -6.31 5.41 2.09
CA VAL A 28 -5.32 6.36 1.59
C VAL A 28 -4.26 5.58 0.82
N THR A 29 -3.82 6.14 -0.31
CA THR A 29 -2.79 5.53 -1.16
C THR A 29 -1.61 6.49 -1.25
N SER A 30 -0.41 5.98 -0.99
CA SER A 30 0.83 6.75 -1.11
C SER A 30 1.13 7.07 -2.58
N ASN A 31 2.10 7.96 -2.81
CA ASN A 31 2.64 8.12 -4.16
C ASN A 31 3.49 6.92 -4.52
N LYS A 32 3.74 6.77 -5.82
CA LYS A 32 4.63 5.74 -6.36
C LYS A 32 6.07 6.07 -5.98
N VAL A 33 6.73 5.19 -5.25
CA VAL A 33 8.15 5.33 -4.88
C VAL A 33 8.98 4.39 -5.73
N SER A 34 9.89 4.93 -6.53
CA SER A 34 10.87 4.12 -7.25
C SER A 34 11.89 3.59 -6.26
N MET A 35 12.08 2.27 -6.24
CA MET A 35 12.94 1.62 -5.26
C MET A 35 14.37 1.57 -5.80
N GLY A 36 15.34 2.06 -5.02
CA GLY A 36 16.77 1.90 -5.29
C GLY A 36 17.37 0.77 -4.45
N SER A 37 18.66 0.88 -4.10
CA SER A 37 19.32 -0.01 -3.13
C SER A 37 18.81 0.20 -1.70
N GLU A 38 18.41 1.42 -1.34
CA GLU A 38 17.84 1.79 -0.04
C GLU A 38 16.57 2.62 -0.26
N PRO A 39 15.41 1.97 -0.18
CA PRO A 39 14.15 2.64 -0.46
C PRO A 39 13.61 3.32 0.80
N LEU A 40 13.72 4.65 0.83
CA LEU A 40 13.09 5.49 1.84
C LEU A 40 11.74 6.00 1.30
N CYS A 41 10.67 5.71 2.02
CA CYS A 41 9.33 6.27 1.78
C CYS A 41 8.95 7.17 2.96
N ASP A 42 9.43 8.41 2.93
CA ASP A 42 9.07 9.42 3.91
C ASP A 42 7.85 10.21 3.42
N GLN A 43 6.69 9.54 3.46
CA GLN A 43 5.42 10.13 3.03
C GLN A 43 4.42 10.09 4.17
N LYS A 44 3.90 11.27 4.50
CA LYS A 44 2.79 11.42 5.43
C LYS A 44 1.50 10.97 4.74
N LEU A 45 0.84 9.95 5.31
CA LEU A 45 -0.51 9.54 4.91
C LEU A 45 -1.50 10.23 5.83
N GLU A 46 -2.36 11.08 5.26
CA GLU A 46 -3.38 11.81 6.00
C GLU A 46 -4.72 11.09 5.88
N PHE A 47 -5.27 10.71 7.03
CA PHE A 47 -6.58 10.07 7.12
C PHE A 47 -7.63 11.12 7.47
N ASP A 48 -8.78 11.03 6.82
CA ASP A 48 -9.92 11.92 7.03
C ASP A 48 -10.74 11.47 8.25
N ILE A 49 -10.10 11.52 9.43
CA ILE A 49 -10.69 11.21 10.73
C ILE A 49 -9.94 11.96 11.83
N SER A 50 -10.66 12.51 12.80
CA SER A 50 -10.03 13.18 13.93
C SER A 50 -9.50 12.16 14.95
N VAL A 51 -8.46 12.51 15.70
CA VAL A 51 -7.91 11.63 16.74
C VAL A 51 -8.93 11.34 17.85
N GLY A 52 -9.86 12.28 18.11
CA GLY A 52 -10.92 12.10 19.10
C GLY A 52 -12.00 11.10 18.68
N ASP A 53 -12.17 10.90 17.37
CA ASP A 53 -13.16 9.96 16.82
C ASP A 53 -12.59 8.54 16.64
N LEU A 54 -11.29 8.35 16.91
CA LEU A 54 -10.65 7.03 16.81
C LEU A 54 -11.10 6.14 17.98
N PRO A 55 -11.75 4.99 17.70
CA PRO A 55 -12.05 4.05 18.76
C PRO A 55 -10.75 3.51 19.38
N HIS A 56 -10.77 3.20 20.68
CA HIS A 56 -9.62 2.67 21.42
C HIS A 56 -9.01 1.41 20.77
N MET A 57 -9.80 0.65 20.01
CA MET A 57 -9.38 -0.54 19.28
C MET A 57 -9.29 -0.31 17.76
N ALA A 58 -9.02 0.93 17.33
CA ALA A 58 -8.71 1.22 15.93
C ALA A 58 -7.39 0.54 15.54
N ARG A 59 -7.35 -0.03 14.34
CA ARG A 59 -6.21 -0.77 13.81
C ARG A 59 -5.81 -0.17 12.47
N LEU A 60 -4.56 0.26 12.37
CA LEU A 60 -3.98 0.67 11.11
C LEU A 60 -3.57 -0.57 10.32
N CYS A 61 -4.18 -0.75 9.14
CA CYS A 61 -3.85 -1.83 8.21
C CYS A 61 -3.27 -1.22 6.93
N PHE A 62 -2.18 -1.78 6.43
CA PHE A 62 -1.60 -1.35 5.16
C PHE A 62 -1.15 -2.53 4.30
N ALA A 63 -1.13 -2.30 2.99
CA ALA A 63 -0.68 -3.24 1.98
C ALA A 63 0.35 -2.57 1.08
N LEU A 64 1.45 -3.28 0.82
CA LEU A 64 2.52 -2.84 -0.05
C LEU A 64 2.36 -3.50 -1.42
N TYR A 65 2.22 -2.68 -2.46
CA TYR A 65 2.06 -3.12 -3.84
C TYR A 65 3.28 -2.78 -4.68
N ALA A 66 3.82 -3.77 -5.38
CA ALA A 66 4.81 -3.54 -6.43
C ALA A 66 4.15 -3.32 -7.80
N VAL A 67 4.43 -2.18 -8.39
CA VAL A 67 4.04 -1.79 -9.73
C VAL A 67 5.23 -2.04 -10.67
N ILE A 68 5.10 -3.08 -11.49
CA ILE A 68 6.06 -3.39 -12.54
C ILE A 68 5.57 -2.70 -13.82
N LYS A 69 6.35 -1.77 -14.37
CA LYS A 69 6.06 -1.18 -15.69
C LYS A 69 6.28 -2.24 -16.77
N LYS A 70 5.22 -3.00 -17.12
CA LYS A 70 5.24 -3.84 -18.32
C LYS A 70 5.24 -2.94 -19.56
N SER A 71 6.24 -3.08 -20.42
CA SER A 71 6.19 -2.54 -21.79
C SER A 71 4.97 -3.13 -22.51
N LYS A 72 4.14 -2.24 -23.10
CA LYS A 72 2.83 -2.48 -23.74
C LYS A 72 2.61 -3.89 -24.33
N LYS A 73 1.65 -4.62 -23.77
CA LYS A 73 0.62 -5.40 -24.50
C LYS A 73 -0.72 -5.21 -23.78
N PRO A 74 -1.85 -5.02 -24.50
CA PRO A 74 -3.15 -4.79 -23.86
C PRO A 74 -3.64 -6.11 -23.27
N ALA A 75 -3.60 -6.22 -21.94
CA ALA A 75 -4.22 -7.32 -21.23
C ALA A 75 -5.64 -6.90 -20.78
N PRO A 76 -6.63 -7.79 -20.88
CA PRO A 76 -8.02 -7.48 -20.55
C PRO A 76 -8.14 -7.13 -19.07
N GLN A 77 -9.13 -6.28 -18.78
CA GLN A 77 -9.49 -5.71 -17.48
C GLN A 77 -9.75 -6.81 -16.42
N ARG A 78 -8.68 -7.43 -15.90
CA ARG A 78 -8.73 -8.34 -14.76
C ARG A 78 -8.45 -7.54 -13.49
N ARG A 79 -9.26 -7.82 -12.47
CA ARG A 79 -9.26 -7.13 -11.17
C ARG A 79 -7.82 -7.00 -10.65
N ARG A 80 -7.51 -5.85 -10.04
CA ARG A 80 -6.15 -5.45 -9.63
C ARG A 80 -5.50 -6.52 -8.74
N GLU A 81 -4.78 -7.45 -9.36
CA GLU A 81 -3.90 -8.42 -8.73
C GLU A 81 -2.55 -7.73 -8.45
N GLY A 82 -2.52 -6.93 -7.38
CA GLY A 82 -1.26 -6.59 -6.74
C GLY A 82 -0.91 -7.72 -5.77
N CYS A 83 0.15 -8.47 -6.05
CA CYS A 83 0.64 -9.48 -5.11
C CYS A 83 1.09 -8.77 -3.82
N PRO A 84 0.48 -9.06 -2.65
CA PRO A 84 0.91 -8.47 -1.40
C PRO A 84 2.28 -9.02 -1.02
N ILE A 85 3.28 -8.15 -0.87
CA ILE A 85 4.65 -8.56 -0.50
C ILE A 85 4.75 -8.84 1.00
N ALA A 86 3.93 -8.16 1.81
CA ALA A 86 3.77 -8.43 3.24
C ALA A 86 2.40 -7.88 3.69
N MET A 87 1.74 -8.62 4.59
CA MET A 87 0.53 -8.18 5.28
C MET A 87 0.71 -8.49 6.77
N THR A 88 0.61 -7.48 7.63
CA THR A 88 0.49 -7.72 9.08
C THR A 88 -0.98 -7.99 9.39
N LEU A 89 -1.34 -9.27 9.48
CA LEU A 89 -2.63 -9.69 10.04
C LEU A 89 -2.59 -9.53 11.58
N PRO A 90 -3.72 -9.22 12.23
CA PRO A 90 -3.83 -9.44 13.67
C PRO A 90 -3.76 -10.93 13.94
N THR A 91 -2.84 -11.36 14.79
CA THR A 91 -3.03 -12.62 15.51
C THR A 91 -4.27 -12.47 16.39
N ALA A 92 -5.24 -13.34 16.19
CA ALA A 92 -6.40 -13.51 17.06
C ALA A 92 -5.97 -13.95 18.47
#